data_AF-A0AAW4YIL4-F1
#
_entry.id   AF-A0AAW4YIL4-F1
#
_cell.length_a   1.000
_cell.length_b   1.000
_cell.length_c   1.000
_cell.angle_alpha   90.00
_cell.angle_beta   90.00
_cell.angle_gamma   90.00
#
_symmetry.space_group_name_H-M   'P 1'
#
loop_
_entity.id
_entity.type
_entity.pdbx_description
1 polymer ?
#
loop_
_entity_poly.entity_id
_entity_poly.type
_entity_poly.pdbx_seq_one_letter_code
_entity_poly.pdbx_strand_id
1 'polypeptide(L)'
;MEQILREMIEKMVGRKMVVPRDFAWLSEKVEERTQQRVSASTLRRFWGYVSEGVSASKFTKNVLANFLGYADFEEFGLSQGTGEQQSQMVIGKEISCDDLYEGQMLKLSWLPDRTCIIRYQGNGSFKVVSSENTRLAKDDTFECHHFINHEPAYLHAWKHGDDAPVTYAIGKKNGIIVEHYLED
;
A
#
# COMPACT_ATOMS: atom_id res chain seq x y z
N MET A 1 -0.73 21.79 1.03
CA MET A 1 0.53 21.08 0.69
C MET A 1 1.11 20.28 1.85
N GLU A 2 1.51 20.88 2.98
CA GLU A 2 2.06 20.11 4.11
C GLU A 2 1.06 19.11 4.72
N GLN A 3 -0.24 19.43 4.71
CA GLN A 3 -1.29 18.49 5.09
C GLN A 3 -1.34 17.26 4.17
N ILE A 4 -1.32 17.47 2.86
CA ILE A 4 -1.35 16.38 1.87
C ILE A 4 -0.10 15.50 2.03
N LEU A 5 1.08 16.12 2.27
CA LEU A 5 2.31 15.37 2.53
C LEU A 5 2.17 14.43 3.74
N ARG A 6 1.58 14.92 4.84
CA ARG A 6 1.31 14.10 6.03
C ARG A 6 0.35 12.96 5.74
N GLU A 7 -0.75 13.24 5.05
CA GLU A 7 -1.77 12.25 4.71
C GLU A 7 -1.22 11.15 3.79
N MET A 8 -0.39 11.51 2.80
CA MET A 8 0.28 10.54 1.93
C MET A 8 1.31 9.70 2.68
N ILE A 9 2.04 10.29 3.64
CA ILE A 9 2.96 9.52 4.49
C ILE A 9 2.19 8.55 5.39
N GLU A 10 1.06 8.95 5.97
CA GLU A 10 0.23 8.05 6.78
C GLU A 10 -0.38 6.92 5.95
N LYS A 11 -0.81 7.22 4.71
CA LYS A 11 -1.27 6.20 3.76
C LYS A 11 -0.13 5.25 3.38
N MET A 12 1.06 5.79 3.12
CA MET A 12 2.26 5.04 2.76
C MET A 12 2.58 3.96 3.78
N VAL A 13 2.59 4.37 5.04
CA VAL A 13 3.02 3.54 6.16
C VAL A 13 1.89 2.72 6.76
N GLY A 14 0.66 2.86 6.25
CA GLY A 14 -0.53 2.19 6.77
C GLY A 14 -0.82 2.51 8.25
N ARG A 15 -0.34 3.65 8.75
CA ARG A 15 -0.38 4.01 10.18
C ARG A 15 -0.60 5.51 10.36
N LYS A 16 -1.53 5.87 11.24
CA LYS A 16 -1.75 7.24 11.68
C LYS A 16 -0.67 7.68 12.67
N MET A 17 -0.24 8.94 12.59
CA MET A 17 0.74 9.51 13.51
C MET A 17 0.03 10.30 14.61
N VAL A 18 -0.41 9.60 15.65
CA VAL A 18 -1.27 10.15 16.72
C VAL A 18 -0.62 10.14 18.09
N VAL A 19 0.30 9.21 18.36
CA VAL A 19 0.98 9.08 19.66
C VAL A 19 2.50 9.28 19.53
N PRO A 20 3.21 9.68 20.62
CA PRO A 20 4.66 9.95 20.58
C PRO A 20 5.51 8.82 20.00
N ARG A 21 5.09 7.56 20.21
CA ARG A 21 5.78 6.38 19.69
C ARG A 21 5.70 6.27 18.16
N ASP A 22 4.64 6.77 17.54
CA ASP A 22 4.49 6.76 16.08
C ASP A 22 5.58 7.60 15.42
N PHE A 23 5.91 8.75 16.01
CA PHE A 23 6.93 9.66 15.50
C PHE A 23 8.36 9.14 15.68
N ALA A 24 8.63 8.38 16.75
CA ALA A 24 9.91 7.70 16.93
C ALA A 24 10.10 6.63 15.85
N TRP A 25 9.05 5.84 15.61
CA TRP A 25 9.03 4.84 14.54
C TRP A 25 9.18 5.48 13.14
N LEU A 26 8.44 6.55 12.85
CA LEU A 26 8.53 7.24 11.56
C LEU A 26 9.90 7.86 11.35
N SER A 27 10.52 8.41 12.39
CA SER A 27 11.90 8.93 12.34
C SER A 27 12.89 7.87 11.87
N GLU A 28 12.78 6.65 12.40
CA GLU A 28 13.62 5.52 12.02
C GLU A 28 13.39 5.11 10.56
N LYS A 29 12.12 5.00 10.12
CA LYS A 29 11.79 4.65 8.73
C LYS A 29 12.21 5.69 7.70
N VAL A 30 12.08 6.97 8.04
CA VAL A 30 12.58 8.05 7.18
C VAL A 30 14.09 7.94 7.03
N GLU A 31 14.83 7.70 8.12
CA GLU A 31 16.29 7.59 8.09
C GLU A 31 16.76 6.34 7.32
N GLU A 32 16.15 5.17 7.56
CA GLU A 32 16.44 3.94 6.82
C GLU A 32 16.33 4.14 5.30
N ARG A 33 15.25 4.81 4.85
CA ARG A 33 14.95 4.95 3.42
C ARG A 33 15.70 6.09 2.74
N THR A 34 15.82 7.24 3.40
CA THR A 34 16.37 8.46 2.79
C THR A 34 17.85 8.67 3.11
N GLN A 35 18.40 7.93 4.08
CA GLN A 35 19.71 8.18 4.68
C GLN A 35 19.84 9.60 5.27
N GLN A 36 18.71 10.26 5.52
CA GLN A 36 18.62 11.60 6.10
C GLN A 36 17.78 11.55 7.37
N ARG A 37 18.25 12.23 8.41
CA ARG A 37 17.63 12.17 9.74
C ARG A 37 16.66 13.32 9.98
N VAL A 38 15.42 12.97 10.33
CA VAL A 38 14.42 13.92 10.86
C VAL A 38 13.95 13.42 12.22
N SER A 39 14.30 14.15 13.28
CA SER A 39 14.00 13.70 14.65
C SER A 39 12.50 13.57 14.93
N ALA A 40 12.14 12.65 15.83
CA ALA A 40 10.76 12.49 16.32
C ALA A 40 10.15 13.80 16.89
N SER A 41 10.97 14.67 17.49
CA SER A 41 10.52 15.99 17.95
C SER A 41 10.16 16.92 16.79
N THR A 42 10.93 16.88 15.70
CA THR A 42 10.63 17.63 14.47
C THR A 42 9.36 17.11 13.81
N LEU A 43 9.16 15.79 13.75
CA LEU A 43 7.95 15.18 13.19
C LEU A 43 6.70 15.51 14.00
N ARG A 44 6.79 15.47 15.35
CA ARG A 44 5.69 15.89 16.23
C ARG A 44 5.24 17.32 15.95
N ARG A 45 6.19 18.26 15.75
CA ARG A 45 5.87 19.64 15.36
C ARG A 45 5.23 19.69 13.97
N PHE A 46 5.78 18.97 13.00
CA PHE A 46 5.24 18.94 11.62
C PHE A 46 3.81 18.40 11.57
N TRP A 47 3.47 17.40 12.38
CA TRP A 47 2.11 16.87 12.51
C TRP A 47 1.16 17.75 13.34
N GLY A 48 1.65 18.79 13.99
CA GLY A 48 0.84 19.65 14.86
C GLY A 48 0.55 19.04 16.23
N TYR A 49 1.29 17.99 16.64
CA TYR A 49 1.15 17.35 17.95
C TYR A 49 1.62 18.28 19.09
N VAL A 50 2.59 19.15 18.82
CA VAL A 50 3.03 20.21 19.74
C VAL A 50 2.77 21.56 19.09
N SER A 51 1.95 22.39 19.72
CA SER A 51 1.60 23.73 19.25
C SER A 51 2.74 24.73 19.50
N GLU A 52 3.78 24.67 18.67
CA GLU A 52 4.74 25.76 18.54
C GLU A 52 4.63 26.27 17.11
N GLY A 53 4.27 27.54 16.92
CA GLY A 53 3.92 28.18 15.64
C GLY A 53 5.08 28.33 14.64
N VAL A 54 5.90 27.29 14.46
CA VAL A 54 7.06 27.27 13.58
C VAL A 54 6.78 26.30 12.43
N SER A 55 6.70 26.83 11.20
CA SER A 55 6.61 26.02 9.99
C SER A 55 7.86 25.12 9.88
N ALA A 56 7.69 23.88 9.44
CA ALA A 56 8.83 22.99 9.24
C ALA A 56 9.86 23.60 8.29
N SER A 57 11.13 23.27 8.51
CA SER A 57 12.21 23.73 7.64
C SER A 57 12.06 23.16 6.22
N LYS A 58 12.58 23.87 5.21
CA LYS A 58 12.67 23.36 3.83
C LYS A 58 13.35 21.99 3.78
N PHE A 59 14.40 21.81 4.58
CA PHE A 59 15.09 20.53 4.72
C PHE A 59 14.13 19.40 5.14
N THR A 60 13.37 19.61 6.23
CA THR A 60 12.41 18.60 6.71
C THR A 60 11.38 18.25 5.64
N LYS A 61 10.85 19.23 4.92
CA LYS A 61 9.88 18.99 3.84
C LYS A 61 10.49 18.19 2.70
N ASN A 62 11.73 18.50 2.30
CA ASN A 62 12.44 17.76 1.26
C ASN A 62 12.74 16.32 1.65
N VAL A 63 13.17 16.07 2.89
CA VAL A 63 13.42 14.70 3.38
C VAL A 63 12.12 13.89 3.39
N LEU A 64 11.01 14.50 3.82
CA LEU A 64 9.71 13.83 3.84
C LEU A 64 9.14 13.61 2.43
N ALA A 65 9.42 14.50 1.48
CA ALA A 65 9.11 14.27 0.07
C ALA A 65 9.97 13.15 -0.54
N ASN A 66 11.27 13.09 -0.21
CA ASN A 66 12.17 11.98 -0.57
C ASN A 66 11.69 10.65 0.01
N PHE A 67 11.17 10.67 1.24
CA PHE A 67 10.58 9.49 1.83
C PHE A 67 9.40 8.94 1.02
N LEU A 68 8.64 9.82 0.35
CA LEU A 68 7.57 9.48 -0.60
C LEU A 68 8.07 9.15 -2.02
N GLY A 69 9.37 9.27 -2.30
CA GLY A 69 9.97 9.01 -3.60
C GLY A 69 10.10 10.22 -4.53
N TYR A 70 9.84 11.44 -4.04
CA TYR A 70 10.06 12.68 -4.79
C TYR A 70 11.45 13.26 -4.48
N ALA A 71 12.13 13.86 -5.45
CA ALA A 71 13.43 14.48 -5.28
C ALA A 71 13.44 15.59 -4.23
N ASP A 72 12.35 16.37 -4.13
CA ASP A 72 12.17 17.38 -3.08
C ASP A 72 10.69 17.81 -2.90
N PHE A 73 10.46 18.76 -2.00
CA PHE A 73 9.12 19.27 -1.71
C PHE A 73 8.52 20.10 -2.85
N GLU A 74 9.34 20.63 -3.75
CA GLU A 74 8.87 21.39 -4.91
C GLU A 74 8.34 20.43 -5.98
N GLU A 75 9.05 19.34 -6.28
CA GLU A 75 8.54 18.28 -7.14
C GLU A 75 7.28 17.63 -6.56
N PHE A 76 7.23 17.40 -5.25
CA PHE A 76 5.99 17.02 -4.57
C PHE A 76 4.88 18.07 -4.78
N GLY A 77 5.20 19.36 -4.72
CA GLY A 77 4.28 20.45 -5.01
C GLY A 77 3.67 20.37 -6.40
N LEU A 78 4.53 20.16 -7.40
CA LEU A 78 4.16 20.06 -8.81
C LEU A 78 3.37 18.78 -9.09
N SER A 79 3.65 17.67 -8.41
CA SER A 79 2.86 16.44 -8.56
C SER A 79 1.43 16.56 -8.05
N GLN A 80 1.18 17.47 -7.10
CA GLN A 80 -0.19 17.73 -6.60
C GLN A 80 -0.97 18.69 -7.50
N GLY A 81 -0.30 19.38 -8.42
CA GLY A 81 -0.90 20.37 -9.29
C GLY A 81 -0.53 20.13 -10.74
N THR A 82 -1.52 19.71 -11.54
CA THR A 82 -1.50 19.50 -13.00
C THR A 82 -1.18 18.06 -13.46
N GLY A 83 -2.22 17.38 -13.96
CA GLY A 83 -2.15 16.12 -14.70
C GLY A 83 -2.03 14.87 -13.83
N GLU A 84 -2.76 13.80 -14.18
CA GLU A 84 -2.56 12.48 -13.59
C GLU A 84 -1.07 12.10 -13.73
N GLN A 85 -0.36 11.97 -12.60
CA GLN A 85 0.99 11.41 -12.60
C GLN A 85 0.94 10.04 -13.29
N GLN A 86 1.58 9.93 -14.46
CA GLN A 86 1.64 8.68 -15.23
C GLN A 86 2.54 7.63 -14.58
N SER A 87 3.41 8.08 -13.67
CA SER A 87 4.35 7.25 -12.93
C SER A 87 4.41 7.73 -11.49
N GLN A 88 4.17 6.82 -10.56
CA GLN A 88 4.35 7.03 -9.13
C GLN A 88 4.99 5.76 -8.56
N MET A 89 5.82 5.91 -7.53
CA MET A 89 6.25 4.77 -6.75
C MET A 89 5.01 4.11 -6.14
N VAL A 90 4.89 2.79 -6.25
CA VAL A 90 3.82 2.08 -5.56
C VAL A 90 4.16 2.07 -4.08
N ILE A 91 3.22 2.52 -3.27
CA ILE A 91 3.43 2.69 -1.85
C ILE A 91 2.39 1.88 -1.08
N GLY A 92 2.82 0.73 -0.57
CA GLY A 92 2.00 -0.14 0.26
C GLY A 92 2.77 -1.38 0.70
N LYS A 93 2.20 -2.13 1.63
CA LYS A 93 2.68 -3.49 1.92
C LYS A 93 2.46 -4.34 0.67
N GLU A 94 3.53 -4.95 0.20
CA GLU A 94 3.55 -5.85 -0.94
C GLU A 94 3.75 -7.30 -0.47
N ILE A 95 3.09 -8.23 -1.13
CA ILE A 95 3.39 -9.66 -1.06
C ILE A 95 3.73 -10.13 -2.47
N SER A 96 4.99 -10.55 -2.67
CA SER A 96 5.42 -11.26 -3.88
C SER A 96 5.07 -12.74 -3.76
N CYS A 97 4.68 -13.38 -4.86
CA CYS A 97 4.48 -14.84 -4.88
C CYS A 97 5.78 -15.61 -4.65
N ASP A 98 6.94 -15.01 -4.90
CA ASP A 98 8.25 -15.63 -4.69
C ASP A 98 8.57 -15.85 -3.20
N ASP A 99 7.91 -15.08 -2.33
CA ASP A 99 8.04 -15.19 -0.87
C ASP A 99 7.04 -16.19 -0.26
N LEU A 100 6.23 -16.86 -1.09
CA LEU A 100 5.19 -17.78 -0.66
C LEU A 100 5.60 -19.25 -0.82
N TYR A 101 5.16 -20.09 0.11
CA TYR A 101 5.24 -21.55 -0.03
C TYR A 101 3.90 -22.13 -0.52
N GLU A 102 3.94 -23.22 -1.28
CA GLU A 102 2.73 -23.88 -1.77
C GLU A 102 1.79 -24.26 -0.62
N GLY A 103 0.50 -23.97 -0.79
CA GLY A 103 -0.52 -24.15 0.23
C GLY A 103 -0.70 -22.95 1.16
N GLN A 104 0.20 -21.96 1.15
CA GLN A 104 0.03 -20.74 1.93
C GLN A 104 -1.21 -19.98 1.49
N MET A 105 -1.97 -19.47 2.46
CA MET A 105 -3.25 -18.81 2.23
C MET A 105 -3.14 -17.30 2.46
N LEU A 106 -3.79 -16.55 1.58
CA LEU A 106 -3.91 -15.10 1.67
C LEU A 106 -5.38 -14.71 1.72
N LYS A 107 -5.67 -13.65 2.47
CA LYS A 107 -6.97 -12.98 2.47
C LYS A 107 -6.87 -11.70 1.67
N LEU A 108 -7.70 -11.57 0.66
CA LEU A 108 -7.91 -10.35 -0.12
C LEU A 108 -9.22 -9.69 0.31
N SER A 109 -9.21 -8.38 0.57
CA SER A 109 -10.40 -7.61 0.93
C SER A 109 -10.48 -6.30 0.14
N TRP A 110 -11.66 -5.89 -0.34
CA TRP A 110 -11.86 -4.62 -1.03
C TRP A 110 -13.31 -4.12 -0.96
N LEU A 111 -13.51 -2.81 -1.19
CA LEU A 111 -14.82 -2.16 -1.06
C LEU A 111 -15.87 -2.67 -2.08
N PRO A 112 -17.17 -2.59 -1.75
CA PRO A 112 -17.73 -2.08 -0.49
C PRO A 112 -17.68 -3.08 0.67
N ASP A 113 -17.44 -4.37 0.43
CA ASP A 113 -17.58 -5.44 1.44
C ASP A 113 -17.15 -6.83 0.88
N ARG A 114 -16.14 -6.84 0.01
CA ARG A 114 -15.73 -8.05 -0.73
C ARG A 114 -14.54 -8.68 -0.05
N THR A 115 -14.60 -10.00 0.11
CA THR A 115 -13.52 -10.78 0.70
C THR A 115 -13.28 -12.04 -0.13
N CYS A 116 -12.03 -12.46 -0.23
CA CYS A 116 -11.65 -13.69 -0.90
C CYS A 116 -10.47 -14.34 -0.17
N ILE A 117 -10.58 -15.62 0.16
CA ILE A 117 -9.46 -16.43 0.64
C ILE A 117 -8.91 -17.22 -0.54
N ILE A 118 -7.61 -17.08 -0.78
CA ILE A 118 -6.91 -17.72 -1.89
C ILE A 118 -5.76 -18.56 -1.35
N ARG A 119 -5.46 -19.66 -2.02
CA ARG A 119 -4.36 -20.56 -1.70
C ARG A 119 -3.34 -20.53 -2.82
N TYR A 120 -2.09 -20.32 -2.47
CA TYR A 120 -0.99 -20.38 -3.42
C TYR A 120 -0.75 -21.83 -3.87
N GLN A 121 -0.62 -22.03 -5.18
CA GLN A 121 -0.38 -23.35 -5.81
C GLN A 121 1.02 -23.48 -6.42
N GLY A 122 1.88 -22.47 -6.26
CA GLY A 122 3.21 -22.42 -6.88
C GLY A 122 3.20 -21.66 -8.21
N ASN A 123 4.38 -21.19 -8.63
CA ASN A 123 4.61 -20.51 -9.90
C ASN A 123 3.63 -19.36 -10.21
N GLY A 124 3.31 -18.52 -9.22
CA GLY A 124 2.37 -17.40 -9.38
C GLY A 124 0.90 -17.79 -9.48
N SER A 125 0.55 -19.09 -9.39
CA SER A 125 -0.82 -19.59 -9.50
C SER A 125 -1.53 -19.64 -8.14
N PHE A 126 -2.81 -19.25 -8.13
CA PHE A 126 -3.67 -19.23 -6.96
C PHE A 126 -5.00 -19.90 -7.25
N LYS A 127 -5.56 -20.52 -6.21
CA LYS A 127 -6.91 -21.09 -6.22
C LYS A 127 -7.78 -20.42 -5.15
N VAL A 128 -9.00 -20.06 -5.52
CA VAL A 128 -9.99 -19.49 -4.59
C VAL A 128 -10.53 -20.59 -3.68
N VAL A 129 -10.43 -20.38 -2.37
CA VAL A 129 -10.88 -21.30 -1.33
C VAL A 129 -12.29 -20.93 -0.86
N SER A 130 -12.51 -19.64 -0.61
CA SER A 130 -13.81 -19.09 -0.24
C SER A 130 -13.87 -17.61 -0.62
N SER A 131 -15.07 -17.07 -0.76
CA SER A 131 -15.26 -15.68 -1.14
C SER A 131 -16.65 -15.18 -0.78
N GLU A 132 -16.78 -13.87 -0.58
CA GLU A 132 -18.01 -13.20 -0.19
C GLU A 132 -18.16 -11.89 -0.99
N ASN A 133 -19.38 -11.63 -1.49
CA ASN A 133 -19.78 -10.42 -2.22
C ASN A 133 -18.95 -10.10 -3.48
N THR A 134 -18.30 -11.10 -4.07
CA THR A 134 -17.46 -10.98 -5.27
C THR A 134 -17.93 -11.93 -6.38
N ARG A 135 -17.38 -11.73 -7.59
CA ARG A 135 -17.55 -12.65 -8.73
C ARG A 135 -16.61 -13.85 -8.70
N LEU A 136 -15.53 -13.76 -7.92
CA LEU A 136 -14.68 -14.92 -7.67
C LEU A 136 -15.54 -15.97 -6.97
N ALA A 137 -15.41 -17.22 -7.40
CA ALA A 137 -16.09 -18.35 -6.79
C ALA A 137 -15.09 -19.36 -6.28
N LYS A 138 -15.53 -20.20 -5.34
CA LYS A 138 -14.72 -21.34 -4.88
C LYS A 138 -14.28 -22.18 -6.08
N ASP A 139 -13.03 -22.62 -6.03
CA ASP A 139 -12.35 -23.40 -7.06
C ASP A 139 -11.92 -22.65 -8.33
N ASP A 140 -12.24 -21.36 -8.46
CA ASP A 140 -11.63 -20.50 -9.49
C ASP A 140 -10.10 -20.48 -9.35
N THR A 141 -9.40 -20.38 -10.48
CA THR A 141 -7.94 -20.27 -10.53
C THR A 141 -7.51 -19.02 -11.27
N PHE A 142 -6.37 -18.43 -10.89
CA PHE A 142 -5.78 -17.29 -11.59
C PHE A 142 -4.28 -17.18 -11.27
N GLU A 143 -3.57 -16.33 -12.02
CA GLU A 143 -2.16 -16.01 -11.84
C GLU A 143 -1.99 -14.57 -11.35
N CYS A 144 -1.10 -14.36 -10.39
CA CYS A 144 -0.73 -13.03 -9.91
C CYS A 144 0.63 -13.07 -9.20
N HIS A 145 1.57 -12.21 -9.58
CA HIS A 145 2.91 -12.22 -8.98
C HIS A 145 3.06 -11.25 -7.81
N HIS A 146 2.28 -10.17 -7.78
CA HIS A 146 2.38 -9.13 -6.76
C HIS A 146 0.99 -8.72 -6.29
N PHE A 147 0.77 -8.77 -4.98
CA PHE A 147 -0.36 -8.12 -4.34
C PHE A 147 0.14 -6.92 -3.55
N ILE A 148 -0.36 -5.74 -3.89
CA ILE A 148 0.07 -4.50 -3.24
C ILE A 148 -1.12 -3.82 -2.60
N ASN A 149 -1.01 -3.53 -1.31
CA ASN A 149 -2.06 -2.85 -0.57
C ASN A 149 -2.37 -1.49 -1.19
N HIS A 150 -3.66 -1.17 -1.26
CA HIS A 150 -4.22 0.05 -1.83
C HIS A 150 -4.07 0.21 -3.34
N GLU A 151 -3.53 -0.79 -4.04
CA GLU A 151 -3.52 -0.85 -5.50
C GLU A 151 -4.52 -1.88 -6.03
N PRO A 152 -5.01 -1.71 -7.27
CA PRO A 152 -5.78 -2.75 -7.95
C PRO A 152 -4.93 -4.01 -8.14
N ALA A 153 -5.54 -5.18 -7.96
CA ALA A 153 -4.90 -6.44 -8.35
C ALA A 153 -5.48 -6.93 -9.67
N TYR A 154 -4.58 -7.38 -10.56
CA TYR A 154 -4.91 -7.94 -11.85
C TYR A 154 -4.66 -9.45 -11.80
N LEU A 155 -5.74 -10.20 -11.85
CA LEU A 155 -5.75 -11.65 -11.81
C LEU A 155 -5.68 -12.14 -13.26
N HIS A 156 -4.48 -12.50 -13.70
CA HIS A 156 -4.26 -13.01 -15.05
C HIS A 156 -4.79 -14.45 -15.18
N ALA A 157 -5.17 -14.86 -16.39
CA ALA A 157 -5.68 -16.20 -16.67
C ALA A 157 -6.77 -16.68 -15.68
N TRP A 158 -7.61 -15.77 -15.19
CA TRP A 158 -8.70 -16.12 -14.30
C TRP A 158 -9.67 -17.03 -15.03
N LYS A 159 -9.85 -18.23 -14.49
CA LYS A 159 -10.73 -19.28 -15.00
C LYS A 159 -11.88 -19.49 -14.03
N HIS A 160 -13.09 -19.30 -14.53
CA HIS A 160 -14.34 -19.46 -13.80
C HIS A 160 -15.16 -20.58 -14.46
N GLY A 161 -15.26 -21.73 -13.80
CA GLY A 161 -15.90 -22.92 -14.38
C GLY A 161 -15.29 -23.32 -15.74
N ASP A 162 -16.16 -23.43 -16.75
CA ASP A 162 -15.80 -23.82 -18.12
C ASP A 162 -15.55 -22.62 -19.06
N ASP A 163 -15.61 -21.39 -18.54
CA ASP A 163 -15.39 -20.19 -19.34
C ASP A 163 -13.93 -20.07 -19.81
N ALA A 164 -13.74 -19.39 -20.95
CA ALA A 164 -12.42 -19.06 -21.45
C ALA A 164 -11.66 -18.17 -20.43
N PRO A 165 -10.35 -18.41 -20.18
CA PRO A 165 -9.59 -17.61 -19.24
C PRO A 165 -9.51 -16.13 -19.65
N VAL A 166 -9.65 -15.22 -18.69
CA VAL A 166 -9.58 -13.77 -18.91
C VAL A 166 -8.76 -13.09 -17.81
N THR A 167 -8.28 -11.87 -18.07
CA THR A 167 -7.73 -11.04 -16.98
C THR A 167 -8.87 -10.34 -16.25
N TYR A 168 -8.97 -10.56 -14.94
CA TYR A 168 -9.96 -9.91 -14.08
C TYR A 168 -9.28 -8.98 -13.09
N ALA A 169 -9.79 -7.76 -12.97
CA ALA A 169 -9.21 -6.74 -12.11
C ALA A 169 -10.12 -6.44 -10.93
N ILE A 170 -9.57 -6.56 -9.72
CA ILE A 170 -10.26 -6.30 -8.45
C ILE A 170 -9.71 -5.04 -7.80
N GLY A 171 -10.51 -4.40 -6.93
CA GLY A 171 -10.08 -3.18 -6.25
C GLY A 171 -9.82 -1.97 -7.16
N LYS A 172 -10.29 -1.94 -8.41
CA LYS A 172 -9.95 -0.88 -9.40
C LYS A 172 -9.98 0.58 -8.90
N LYS A 173 -10.90 0.92 -7.98
CA LYS A 173 -11.08 2.29 -7.49
C LYS A 173 -10.34 2.59 -6.17
N ASN A 174 -10.20 1.60 -5.30
CA ASN A 174 -9.75 1.80 -3.91
C ASN A 174 -8.62 0.84 -3.50
N GLY A 175 -8.16 0.05 -4.44
CA GLY A 175 -7.23 -1.04 -4.26
C GLY A 175 -7.81 -2.23 -3.49
N ILE A 176 -6.91 -3.15 -3.20
CA ILE A 176 -7.14 -4.29 -2.31
C ILE A 176 -6.37 -4.12 -1.00
N ILE A 177 -6.76 -4.88 0.01
CA ILE A 177 -5.94 -5.19 1.18
C ILE A 177 -5.60 -6.67 1.10
N VAL A 178 -4.32 -7.02 1.24
CA VAL A 178 -3.80 -8.38 1.30
C VAL A 178 -3.16 -8.66 2.66
N GLU A 179 -3.51 -9.80 3.23
CA GLU A 179 -3.02 -10.28 4.53
C GLU A 179 -2.73 -11.79 4.46
N HIS A 180 -1.75 -12.28 5.22
CA HIS A 180 -1.60 -13.72 5.41
C HIS A 180 -2.78 -14.25 6.20
N TYR A 181 -3.35 -15.36 5.75
CA TYR A 181 -4.47 -16.01 6.41
C TYR A 181 -3.98 -17.27 7.13
N LEU A 182 -4.32 -17.37 8.42
CA LEU A 182 -4.12 -18.56 9.24
C LEU A 182 -5.51 -19.16 9.49
N GLU A 183 -5.70 -20.43 9.14
CA GLU A 183 -6.90 -21.16 9.60
C GLU A 183 -6.74 -21.39 11.11
N ASP A 184 -7.72 -20.93 11.89
CA ASP A 184 -7.82 -21.21 13.34
C ASP A 184 -8.02 -22.72 13.61
#